data_AF-A0A537TIY9-F1
#
_entry.id   AF-A0A537TIY9-F1
#
_cell.length_a   1.000
_cell.length_b   1.000
_cell.length_c   1.000
_cell.angle_alpha   90.00
_cell.angle_beta   90.00
_cell.angle_gamma   90.00
#
_symmetry.space_group_name_H-M   'P 1'
#
loop_
_entity.id
_entity.type
_entity.pdbx_description
1 polymer ?
#
loop_
_entity_poly.entity_id
_entity_poly.type
_entity_poly.pdbx_seq_one_letter_code
_entity_poly.pdbx_strand_id
1 'polypeptide(L)'
;MRGGSYPAIDSRRMASGDHPVVVVADDDASLRLLCRVNLEQDGYRVLEAASGAEVDRALASEPVAVALLDIRLGRDDGVAVARRMREHHPAVAVVFFTGSARTLDDATRALADGVIPKPFSLEELIETVQRLAPA
;
A
#
# COMPACT_ATOMS: atom_id res chain seq x y z
N MET A 1 19.46 -6.14 29.10
CA MET A 1 18.93 -5.09 28.21
C MET A 1 19.88 -4.99 27.02
N ARG A 2 19.59 -5.68 25.92
CA ARG A 2 20.42 -5.63 24.71
C ARG A 2 19.87 -4.54 23.80
N GLY A 3 20.65 -3.48 23.60
CA GLY A 3 20.37 -2.45 22.62
C GLY A 3 20.43 -3.06 21.22
N GLY A 4 19.32 -2.98 20.50
CA GLY A 4 19.30 -3.20 19.07
C GLY A 4 19.96 -2.00 18.42
N SER A 5 21.22 -2.15 18.02
CA SER A 5 21.88 -1.19 17.14
C SER A 5 21.15 -1.21 15.81
N TYR A 6 20.39 -0.16 15.53
CA TYR A 6 19.77 0.05 14.22
C TYR A 6 20.89 0.24 13.20
N PRO A 7 20.96 -0.58 12.13
CA PRO A 7 21.88 -0.32 11.05
C PRO A 7 21.54 1.06 10.47
N ALA A 8 22.56 1.89 10.30
CA ALA A 8 22.42 3.18 9.65
C ALA A 8 21.85 2.96 8.24
N ILE A 9 20.62 3.41 8.02
CA ILE A 9 19.98 3.46 6.71
C ILE A 9 20.92 4.16 5.72
N ASP A 10 21.39 3.42 4.74
CA ASP A 10 22.34 3.91 3.74
C ASP A 10 21.67 5.00 2.90
N SER A 11 22.05 6.25 3.19
CA SER A 11 21.57 7.46 2.55
C SER A 11 21.86 7.50 1.05
N ARG A 12 22.71 6.60 0.55
CA ARG A 12 23.10 6.49 -0.86
C ARG A 12 22.04 5.79 -1.73
N ARG A 13 21.13 4.99 -1.15
CA ARG A 13 19.99 4.39 -1.88
C ARG A 13 18.87 5.40 -2.16
N MET A 14 18.71 6.43 -1.34
CA MET A 14 17.60 7.40 -1.50
C MET A 14 17.70 8.28 -2.77
N ALA A 15 18.83 8.26 -3.49
CA ALA A 15 19.13 9.18 -4.59
C ALA A 15 18.94 8.60 -6.01
N SER A 16 18.55 7.33 -6.16
CA SER A 16 18.25 6.72 -7.47
C SER A 16 16.77 6.38 -7.58
N GLY A 17 16.16 6.73 -8.71
CA GLY A 17 14.76 6.49 -9.04
C GLY A 17 14.38 5.02 -9.25
N ASP A 18 15.00 4.10 -8.50
CA ASP A 18 14.87 2.66 -8.66
C ASP A 18 14.03 1.98 -7.55
N HIS A 19 13.58 2.73 -6.54
CA HIS A 19 12.74 2.17 -5.48
C HIS A 19 11.25 2.18 -5.91
N PRO A 20 10.56 1.03 -5.95
CA PRO A 20 9.15 0.97 -6.30
C PRO A 20 8.31 1.84 -5.37
N VAL A 21 7.34 2.56 -5.94
CA VAL A 21 6.45 3.44 -5.19
C VAL A 21 5.20 2.67 -4.78
N VAL A 22 4.85 2.76 -3.50
CA VAL A 22 3.65 2.16 -2.91
C VAL A 22 2.74 3.26 -2.39
N VAL A 23 1.47 3.27 -2.79
CA VAL A 23 0.44 4.11 -2.16
C VAL A 23 -0.21 3.33 -1.02
N VAL A 24 -0.29 3.93 0.17
CA VAL A 24 -1.02 3.37 1.31
C VAL A 24 -2.25 4.23 1.58
N ALA A 25 -3.42 3.70 1.27
CA ALA A 25 -4.70 4.37 1.43
C ALA A 25 -5.52 3.78 2.58
N ASP A 26 -5.66 4.54 3.64
CA ASP A 26 -6.43 4.19 4.83
C ASP A 26 -6.86 5.48 5.53
N ASP A 27 -7.99 5.58 6.22
CA ASP A 27 -8.33 6.79 6.97
C ASP A 27 -7.62 6.86 8.34
N ASP A 28 -7.15 5.73 8.87
CA ASP A 28 -6.34 5.66 10.10
C ASP A 28 -4.89 6.08 9.83
N ALA A 29 -4.53 7.27 10.32
CA ALA A 29 -3.16 7.81 10.23
C ALA A 29 -2.10 6.91 10.90
N SER A 30 -2.47 6.18 11.96
CA SER A 30 -1.55 5.29 12.66
C SER A 30 -1.21 4.08 11.81
N LEU A 31 -2.19 3.53 11.08
CA LEU A 31 -1.97 2.41 10.16
C LEU A 31 -1.12 2.85 8.98
N ARG A 32 -1.42 4.02 8.37
CA ARG A 32 -0.61 4.56 7.27
C ARG A 32 0.85 4.77 7.70
N LEU A 33 1.06 5.35 8.89
CA LEU A 33 2.40 5.52 9.47
C LEU A 33 3.11 4.18 9.69
N LEU A 34 2.41 3.18 10.23
CA LEU A 34 2.96 1.84 10.44
C LEU A 34 3.41 1.22 9.11
N CYS A 35 2.54 1.22 8.10
CA CYS A 35 2.86 0.70 6.77
C CYS A 35 4.03 1.45 6.15
N ARG A 36 4.02 2.79 6.20
CA ARG A 36 5.10 3.61 5.65
C ARG A 36 6.44 3.27 6.25
N VAL A 37 6.57 3.31 7.58
CA VAL A 37 7.86 3.09 8.25
C VAL A 37 8.44 1.73 7.89
N ASN A 38 7.62 0.67 7.86
CA ASN A 38 8.10 -0.68 7.59
C ASN A 38 8.42 -0.91 6.11
N LEU A 39 7.62 -0.37 5.18
CA LEU A 39 7.89 -0.48 3.76
C LEU A 39 9.10 0.37 3.33
N GLU A 40 9.28 1.57 3.90
CA GLU A 40 10.48 2.40 3.64
C GLU A 40 11.76 1.71 4.13
N GLN A 41 11.70 0.98 5.25
CA GLN A 41 12.81 0.16 5.74
C GLN A 41 13.16 -1.00 4.80
N ASP A 42 12.20 -1.49 4.02
CA ASP A 42 12.37 -2.57 3.05
C ASP A 42 12.72 -2.08 1.64
N GLY A 43 12.92 -0.77 1.45
CA GLY A 43 13.33 -0.19 0.17
C GLY A 43 12.17 0.30 -0.70
N TYR A 44 10.98 0.52 -0.17
CA TYR A 44 9.92 1.17 -0.93
C TYR A 44 9.93 2.68 -0.71
N ARG A 45 9.44 3.42 -1.71
CA ARG A 45 8.97 4.79 -1.50
C ARG A 45 7.49 4.75 -1.22
N VAL A 46 7.02 5.44 -0.18
CA VAL A 46 5.62 5.36 0.23
C VAL A 46 4.92 6.71 0.10
N LEU A 47 3.76 6.69 -0.56
CA LEU A 47 2.83 7.82 -0.62
C LEU A 47 1.63 7.49 0.27
N GLU A 48 1.35 8.35 1.26
CA GLU A 48 0.19 8.17 2.14
C GLU A 48 -1.06 8.86 1.54
N ALA A 49 -2.21 8.20 1.64
CA ALA A 49 -3.50 8.74 1.20
C ALA A 49 -4.59 8.48 2.25
N ALA A 50 -5.29 9.51 2.71
CA ALA A 50 -6.41 9.41 3.64
C ALA A 50 -7.78 9.37 2.94
N SER A 51 -7.81 9.50 1.62
CA SER A 51 -9.05 9.55 0.82
C SER A 51 -8.82 9.05 -0.61
N GLY A 52 -9.91 8.73 -1.32
CA GLY A 52 -9.82 8.33 -2.73
C GLY A 52 -9.23 9.41 -3.62
N ALA A 53 -9.54 10.69 -3.35
CA ALA A 53 -8.96 11.82 -4.08
C ALA A 53 -7.43 11.94 -3.86
N GLU A 54 -6.93 11.51 -2.70
CA GLU A 54 -5.49 11.46 -2.44
C GLU A 54 -4.80 10.33 -3.19
N VAL A 55 -5.46 9.18 -3.33
CA VAL A 55 -5.00 8.10 -4.19
C VAL A 55 -4.90 8.59 -5.63
N ASP A 56 -5.97 9.23 -6.15
CA ASP A 56 -6.00 9.76 -7.52
C ASP A 56 -4.88 10.80 -7.74
N ARG A 57 -4.58 11.65 -6.75
CA ARG A 57 -3.44 12.59 -6.81
C ARG A 57 -2.08 11.90 -6.81
N ALA A 58 -1.89 10.88 -5.99
CA ALA A 58 -0.64 10.13 -5.92
C ALA A 58 -0.33 9.40 -7.24
N LEU A 59 -1.37 8.77 -7.83
CA LEU A 59 -1.27 8.08 -9.13
C LEU A 59 -0.96 9.04 -10.28
N ALA A 60 -1.39 10.30 -10.19
CA ALA A 60 -1.10 11.31 -11.19
C ALA A 60 0.30 11.93 -11.04
N SER A 61 0.88 11.89 -9.83
CA SER A 61 2.17 12.54 -9.57
C SER A 61 3.38 11.74 -10.02
N GLU A 62 3.36 10.41 -9.87
CA GLU A 62 4.47 9.54 -10.23
C GLU A 62 4.02 8.09 -10.50
N PRO A 63 4.83 7.27 -11.19
CA PRO A 63 4.51 5.86 -11.40
C PRO A 63 4.44 5.09 -10.08
N VAL A 64 3.27 4.52 -9.79
CA VAL A 64 3.01 3.67 -8.61
C VAL A 64 3.07 2.20 -9.02
N ALA A 65 3.74 1.38 -8.23
CA ALA A 65 3.81 -0.06 -8.46
C ALA A 65 2.66 -0.79 -7.74
N VAL A 66 2.36 -0.41 -6.50
CA VAL A 66 1.34 -1.06 -5.66
C VAL A 66 0.48 0.00 -4.96
N ALA A 67 -0.83 -0.23 -4.91
CA ALA A 67 -1.76 0.51 -4.06
C ALA A 67 -2.36 -0.43 -3.02
N LEU A 68 -2.06 -0.17 -1.75
CA LEU A 68 -2.71 -0.80 -0.61
C LEU A 68 -3.94 0.04 -0.25
N LEU A 69 -5.13 -0.50 -0.44
CA LEU A 69 -6.40 0.21 -0.29
C LEU A 69 -7.23 -0.39 0.84
N ASP A 70 -7.63 0.40 1.84
CA ASP A 70 -8.76 0.03 2.69
C ASP A 70 -10.04 0.00 1.86
N ILE A 71 -10.82 -1.07 2.00
CA ILE A 71 -12.18 -1.17 1.46
C ILE A 71 -13.04 -0.04 2.01
N ARG A 72 -12.88 0.31 3.29
CA ARG A 72 -13.62 1.39 3.96
C ARG A 72 -12.70 2.58 4.19
N LEU A 73 -12.43 3.33 3.12
CA LEU A 73 -11.54 4.50 3.15
C LEU A 73 -12.27 5.73 3.71
N GLY A 74 -12.55 5.73 5.01
CA GLY A 74 -13.30 6.79 5.67
C GLY A 74 -14.70 7.00 5.09
N ARG A 75 -14.87 8.08 4.30
CA ARG A 75 -16.12 8.39 3.59
C ARG A 75 -16.19 7.82 2.17
N ASP A 76 -15.05 7.40 1.62
CA ASP A 76 -14.95 6.86 0.28
C ASP A 76 -15.07 5.33 0.29
N ASP A 77 -15.50 4.78 -0.84
CA ASP A 77 -15.52 3.33 -1.08
C ASP A 77 -14.23 2.93 -1.81
N GLY A 78 -13.36 2.18 -1.12
CA GLY A 78 -12.10 1.71 -1.68
C GLY A 78 -12.28 0.78 -2.89
N VAL A 79 -13.41 0.08 -2.98
CA VAL A 79 -13.75 -0.75 -4.15
C VAL A 79 -14.02 0.14 -5.36
N ALA A 80 -14.70 1.28 -5.16
CA ALA A 80 -14.93 2.25 -6.22
C ALA A 80 -13.64 2.92 -6.67
N VAL A 81 -12.69 3.18 -5.76
CA VAL A 81 -11.34 3.65 -6.11
C VAL A 81 -10.62 2.62 -6.97
N ALA A 82 -10.59 1.35 -6.54
CA ALA A 82 -9.96 0.27 -7.30
C ALA A 82 -10.54 0.10 -8.71
N ARG A 83 -11.86 0.24 -8.88
CA ARG A 83 -12.50 0.23 -10.21
C ARG A 83 -11.96 1.33 -11.12
N ARG A 84 -11.86 2.57 -10.62
CA ARG A 84 -11.26 3.68 -11.37
C ARG A 84 -9.80 3.41 -11.71
N MET A 85 -9.05 2.81 -10.79
CA MET A 85 -7.66 2.41 -11.04
C MET A 85 -7.56 1.36 -12.14
N ARG A 86 -8.47 0.38 -12.21
CA ARG A 86 -8.47 -0.60 -13.31
C ARG A 86 -8.74 0.02 -14.67
N GLU A 87 -9.52 1.09 -14.72
CA GLU A 87 -9.81 1.83 -15.96
C GLU A 87 -8.64 2.72 -16.39
N HIS A 88 -8.00 3.44 -15.47
CA HIS A 88 -7.03 4.50 -15.79
C HIS A 88 -5.56 4.11 -15.55
N HIS A 89 -5.33 3.17 -14.63
CA HIS A 89 -4.01 2.74 -14.16
C HIS A 89 -3.90 1.21 -14.07
N PRO A 90 -4.19 0.46 -15.14
CA PRO A 90 -4.33 -1.00 -15.10
C PRO A 90 -3.05 -1.74 -14.69
N ALA A 91 -1.87 -1.11 -14.82
CA ALA A 91 -0.58 -1.68 -14.44
C ALA A 91 -0.29 -1.62 -12.93
N VAL A 92 -1.02 -0.81 -12.16
CA VAL A 92 -0.82 -0.70 -10.72
C VAL A 92 -1.42 -1.93 -10.04
N ALA A 93 -0.62 -2.62 -9.22
CA ALA A 93 -1.14 -3.73 -8.45
C ALA A 93 -2.05 -3.21 -7.32
N VAL A 94 -3.24 -3.80 -7.16
CA VAL A 94 -4.19 -3.40 -6.12
C VAL A 94 -4.24 -4.47 -5.04
N VAL A 95 -4.00 -4.06 -3.80
CA VAL A 95 -4.12 -4.92 -2.63
C VAL A 95 -5.16 -4.32 -1.70
N PHE A 96 -6.18 -5.11 -1.33
CA PHE A 96 -7.15 -4.64 -0.34
C PHE A 96 -6.72 -4.96 1.09
N PHE A 97 -6.83 -3.98 1.98
CA PHE A 97 -7.00 -4.27 3.39
C PHE A 97 -8.47 -4.63 3.67
N THR A 98 -8.71 -5.76 4.33
CA THR A 98 -10.07 -6.21 4.67
C THR A 98 -10.24 -6.44 6.16
N GLY A 99 -11.35 -6.00 6.76
CA GLY A 99 -11.66 -6.32 8.15
C GLY A 99 -11.99 -7.81 8.35
N SER A 100 -11.78 -8.34 9.55
CA SER A 100 -11.90 -9.78 9.88
C SER A 100 -13.27 -10.42 9.61
N ALA A 101 -14.31 -9.63 9.35
CA ALA A 101 -15.68 -10.10 9.12
C ALA A 101 -16.15 -10.00 7.65
N ARG A 102 -15.30 -9.55 6.71
CA ARG A 102 -15.70 -9.37 5.30
C ARG A 102 -15.02 -10.38 4.39
N THR A 103 -15.82 -11.33 3.91
CA THR A 103 -15.54 -12.03 2.66
C THR A 103 -15.77 -11.05 1.51
N LEU A 104 -14.74 -10.81 0.70
CA LEU A 104 -14.90 -10.08 -0.55
C LEU A 104 -15.79 -10.88 -1.50
N ASP A 105 -16.79 -10.23 -2.09
CA ASP A 105 -17.53 -10.80 -3.22
C ASP A 105 -16.61 -11.00 -4.44
N ASP A 106 -17.05 -11.83 -5.38
CA ASP A 106 -16.25 -12.21 -6.54
C ASP A 106 -15.88 -11.00 -7.41
N ALA A 107 -16.79 -10.04 -7.53
CA ALA A 107 -16.57 -8.83 -8.31
C ALA A 107 -15.47 -7.95 -7.69
N THR A 108 -15.43 -7.83 -6.37
CA THR A 108 -14.40 -7.09 -5.64
C THR A 108 -13.08 -7.84 -5.68
N ARG A 109 -13.11 -9.17 -5.49
CA ARG A 109 -11.92 -10.01 -5.56
C ARG A 109 -11.25 -9.94 -6.94
N ALA A 110 -12.02 -9.85 -8.02
CA ALA A 110 -11.49 -9.71 -9.38
C ALA A 110 -10.74 -8.38 -9.63
N LEU A 111 -10.91 -7.37 -8.76
CA LEU A 111 -10.17 -6.11 -8.86
C LEU A 111 -8.80 -6.18 -8.17
N ALA A 112 -8.52 -7.20 -7.37
CA ALA A 112 -7.36 -7.24 -6.48
C ALA A 112 -6.32 -8.28 -6.90
N ASP A 113 -5.05 -7.91 -6.80
CA ASP A 113 -3.88 -8.78 -6.98
C ASP A 113 -3.38 -9.35 -5.62
N GLY A 114 -3.96 -8.87 -4.53
CA GLY A 114 -3.70 -9.33 -3.17
C GLY A 114 -4.76 -8.86 -2.19
N VAL A 115 -4.84 -9.52 -1.04
CA VAL A 115 -5.71 -9.14 0.06
C VAL A 115 -4.94 -9.36 1.36
N ILE A 116 -4.97 -8.36 2.24
CA ILE A 116 -4.36 -8.41 3.56
C ILE A 116 -5.48 -8.25 4.60
N PRO A 117 -5.76 -9.26 5.44
CA PRO A 117 -6.77 -9.13 6.49
C PRO A 117 -6.27 -8.26 7.64
N LYS A 118 -7.14 -7.41 8.20
CA LYS A 118 -6.93 -6.70 9.46
C LYS A 118 -7.45 -7.58 10.61
N PRO A 119 -6.69 -7.76 11.71
CA PRO A 119 -5.30 -7.32 11.88
C PRO A 119 -4.32 -8.19 11.08
N PHE A 120 -3.25 -7.57 10.56
CA PHE A 120 -2.17 -8.24 9.81
C PHE A 120 -0.85 -8.16 10.58
N SER A 121 0.09 -9.04 10.21
CA SER A 121 1.49 -8.92 10.65
C SER A 121 2.30 -8.04 9.70
N LEU A 122 3.41 -7.49 10.19
CA LEU A 122 4.35 -6.73 9.35
C LEU A 122 4.98 -7.60 8.25
N GLU A 123 5.20 -8.87 8.54
CA GLU A 123 5.71 -9.87 7.59
C GLU A 123 4.72 -10.05 6.43
N GLU A 124 3.42 -10.24 6.71
CA GLU A 124 2.39 -10.38 5.68
C GLU A 124 2.29 -9.15 4.77
N LEU A 125 2.42 -7.95 5.36
CA LEU A 125 2.45 -6.70 4.61
C LEU A 125 3.63 -6.66 3.63
N ILE A 126 4.85 -6.95 4.12
CA ILE A 126 6.08 -6.87 3.34
C ILE A 126 6.09 -7.94 2.24
N GLU A 127 5.79 -9.19 2.58
CA GLU A 127 5.76 -10.31 1.63
C GLU A 127 4.75 -10.07 0.51
N THR A 128 3.58 -9.52 0.84
CA THR A 128 2.55 -9.20 -0.16
C THR A 128 3.03 -8.13 -1.14
N VAL A 129 3.68 -7.08 -0.65
CA VAL A 129 4.21 -6.00 -1.51
C VAL A 129 5.39 -6.50 -2.34
N GLN A 130 6.36 -7.20 -1.75
CA GLN A 130 7.52 -7.75 -2.45
C GLN A 130 7.14 -8.69 -3.59
N ARG A 131 6.12 -9.52 -3.38
CA ARG A 131 5.59 -10.41 -4.43
C ARG A 131 5.07 -9.67 -5.65
N LEU A 132 4.53 -8.45 -5.46
CA LEU A 132 3.90 -7.65 -6.51
C LEU A 132 4.85 -6.62 -7.12
N ALA A 133 5.81 -6.13 -6.34
CA ALA A 133 6.80 -5.16 -6.76
C ALA A 133 8.13 -5.43 -6.03
N PRO A 134 9.04 -6.20 -6.63
CA PRO A 134 10.37 -6.41 -6.06
C PRO A 134 11.15 -5.08 -6.02
N ALA A 135 11.73 -4.77 -4.85
CA ALA A 135 12.58 -3.59 -4.62
C ALA A 135 14.09 -3.87 -4.81
#